data_AF-A0A4Q5HE88-F1
#
_entry.id   AF-A0A4Q5HE88-F1
#
_cell.length_a   1.000
_cell.length_b   1.000
_cell.length_c   1.000
_cell.angle_alpha   90.00
_cell.angle_beta   90.00
_cell.angle_gamma   90.00
#
_symmetry.space_group_name_H-M   'P 1'
#
loop_
_entity.id
_entity.type
_entity.pdbx_description
1 polymer ?
#
loop_
_entity_poly.entity_id
_entity_poly.type
_entity_poly.pdbx_seq_one_letter_code
_entity_poly.pdbx_strand_id
1 'polypeptide(L)'
;KELFDENRYDESYKIVSDWKFYIQTLIFNNATFRNIRSIVCRFVPGGVSETDAGTRDMERKRVYKELFPDRMMKDYIRLEKVESPLLELIPELNKTAGLHQMAYKLVCALLWVHGKIKRVRVK
;
A
#
# COMPACT_ATOMS: atom_id res chain seq x y z
N LYS A 1 15.52 -15.55 -19.51
CA LYS A 1 16.42 -16.33 -18.64
C LYS A 1 17.12 -15.43 -17.62
N GLU A 2 17.44 -14.19 -18.00
CA GLU A 2 18.25 -13.26 -17.19
C GLU A 2 17.67 -12.82 -15.82
N LEU A 3 16.35 -12.67 -15.66
CA LEU A 3 15.78 -12.06 -14.44
C LEU A 3 16.09 -12.81 -13.13
N PHE A 4 16.09 -14.15 -13.17
CA PHE A 4 16.40 -15.00 -12.01
C PHE A 4 17.89 -15.24 -11.80
N ASP A 5 18.70 -15.02 -12.83
CA ASP A 5 20.15 -15.10 -12.71
C ASP A 5 20.68 -13.88 -11.95
N GLU A 6 20.02 -12.72 -12.13
CA GLU A 6 20.37 -11.46 -11.46
C GLU A 6 19.69 -11.28 -10.09
N ASN A 7 18.45 -11.76 -9.92
CA ASN A 7 17.68 -11.62 -8.68
C ASN A 7 17.14 -12.99 -8.25
N ARG A 8 17.87 -13.71 -7.41
CA ARG A 8 17.33 -14.93 -6.80
C ARG A 8 16.37 -14.60 -5.66
N TYR A 9 15.48 -15.53 -5.36
CA TYR A 9 14.68 -15.45 -4.14
C TYR A 9 15.60 -15.44 -2.92
N ASP A 10 15.30 -14.54 -1.99
CA ASP A 10 16.00 -14.48 -0.71
C ASP A 10 15.37 -15.50 0.23
N GLU A 11 16.09 -16.60 0.44
CA GLU A 11 15.63 -17.72 1.27
C GLU A 11 15.64 -17.40 2.79
N SER A 12 16.13 -16.22 3.19
CA SER A 12 16.00 -15.77 4.58
C SER A 12 14.57 -15.33 4.95
N TYR A 13 13.66 -15.27 3.96
CA TYR A 13 12.23 -14.99 4.11
C TYR A 13 11.40 -16.23 3.82
N LYS A 14 10.50 -16.60 4.74
CA LYS A 14 9.67 -17.79 4.62
C LYS A 14 8.38 -17.53 3.85
N ILE A 15 7.85 -16.31 3.94
CA ILE A 15 6.53 -15.96 3.40
C ILE A 15 6.64 -14.96 2.26
N VAL A 16 7.55 -13.97 2.34
CA VAL A 16 7.53 -12.79 1.45
C VAL A 16 8.68 -12.72 0.44
N SER A 17 9.37 -13.84 0.21
CA SER A 17 10.52 -13.89 -0.69
C SER A 17 10.16 -13.51 -2.14
N ASP A 18 9.00 -13.97 -2.60
CA ASP A 18 8.42 -13.61 -3.90
C ASP A 18 8.16 -12.11 -4.02
N TRP A 19 7.61 -11.52 -2.97
CA TRP A 19 7.29 -10.11 -2.90
C TRP A 19 8.56 -9.24 -2.91
N LYS A 20 9.61 -9.62 -2.16
CA LYS A 20 10.92 -8.96 -2.22
C LYS A 20 11.49 -8.98 -3.64
N PHE A 21 11.45 -10.13 -4.30
CA PHE A 21 11.89 -10.29 -5.69
C PHE A 21 11.12 -9.38 -6.66
N TYR A 22 9.79 -9.26 -6.53
CA TYR A 22 9.02 -8.36 -7.39
C TYR A 22 9.36 -6.89 -7.18
N ILE A 23 9.62 -6.46 -5.95
CA ILE A 23 10.06 -5.08 -5.69
C ILE A 23 11.40 -4.84 -6.38
N GLN A 24 12.37 -5.74 -6.21
CA GLN A 24 13.70 -5.62 -6.83
C GLN A 24 13.61 -5.58 -8.35
N THR A 25 12.84 -6.48 -8.95
CA THR A 25 12.75 -6.58 -10.41
C THR A 25 11.93 -5.45 -11.03
N LEU A 26 10.71 -5.21 -10.53
CA LEU A 26 9.80 -4.23 -11.14
C LEU A 26 10.19 -2.79 -10.81
N ILE A 27 10.62 -2.51 -9.58
CA ILE A 27 10.90 -1.14 -9.13
C ILE A 27 12.37 -0.78 -9.37
N PHE A 28 13.31 -1.60 -8.89
CA PHE A 28 14.74 -1.25 -8.97
C PHE A 28 15.36 -1.57 -10.32
N ASN A 29 15.02 -2.70 -10.93
CA ASN A 29 15.52 -3.07 -12.26
C ASN A 29 14.63 -2.55 -13.40
N ASN A 30 13.56 -1.80 -13.06
CA ASN A 30 12.63 -1.19 -14.01
C ASN A 30 12.04 -2.20 -15.01
N ALA A 31 11.83 -3.45 -14.57
CA ALA A 31 11.22 -4.47 -15.40
C ALA A 31 9.72 -4.21 -15.60
N THR A 32 9.19 -4.60 -16.75
CA THR A 32 7.76 -4.47 -17.05
C THR A 32 7.01 -5.77 -16.84
N PHE A 33 5.79 -5.68 -16.33
CA PHE A 33 4.86 -6.82 -16.24
C PHE A 33 3.70 -6.64 -17.25
N ARG A 34 3.17 -7.76 -17.76
CA ARG A 34 1.99 -7.78 -18.64
C ARG A 34 0.98 -8.78 -18.12
N ASN A 35 -0.25 -8.33 -17.91
CA ASN A 35 -1.36 -9.22 -17.59
C ASN A 35 -1.83 -9.97 -18.85
N ILE A 36 -2.17 -11.25 -18.70
CA ILE A 36 -2.76 -12.07 -19.76
C ILE A 36 -4.19 -12.46 -19.37
N ARG A 37 -5.11 -12.42 -20.35
CA ARG A 37 -6.52 -12.78 -20.15
C ARG A 37 -6.72 -14.31 -20.17
N SER A 38 -6.00 -15.01 -19.31
CA SER A 38 -6.10 -16.46 -19.16
C SER A 38 -5.95 -16.83 -17.70
N ILE A 39 -6.76 -17.79 -17.24
CA ILE A 39 -6.61 -18.36 -15.90
C ILE A 39 -5.41 -19.32 -15.96
N VAL A 40 -4.28 -18.91 -15.38
CA VAL A 40 -3.06 -19.72 -15.31
C VAL A 40 -2.93 -20.51 -14.00
N CYS A 41 -3.65 -20.12 -12.95
CA CYS A 41 -3.60 -20.78 -11.65
C CYS A 41 -4.93 -20.63 -10.90
N ARG A 42 -5.28 -21.62 -10.08
CA ARG A 42 -6.36 -21.55 -9.09
C ARG A 42 -5.73 -21.79 -7.72
N PHE A 43 -5.92 -20.84 -6.80
CA PHE A 43 -5.38 -20.92 -5.45
C PHE A 43 -6.47 -21.34 -4.46
N VAL A 44 -6.08 -22.10 -3.44
CA VAL A 44 -6.93 -22.44 -2.31
C VAL A 44 -6.60 -21.49 -1.16
N PRO A 45 -7.60 -20.89 -0.50
CA PRO A 45 -7.39 -20.08 0.71
C PRO A 45 -6.79 -20.89 1.86
N GLY A 46 -6.26 -20.20 2.88
CA GLY A 46 -5.71 -20.83 4.09
C GLY A 46 -4.22 -21.16 4.02
N GLY A 47 -3.50 -20.62 3.04
CA GLY A 47 -2.04 -20.70 2.99
C GLY A 47 -1.36 -19.94 4.13
N VAL A 48 -0.06 -20.20 4.36
CA VAL A 48 0.73 -19.57 5.44
C VAL A 48 0.73 -18.04 5.35
N SER A 49 0.71 -17.50 4.14
CA SER A 49 0.62 -16.05 3.90
C SER A 49 -0.72 -15.44 4.35
N GLU A 50 -1.76 -16.25 4.56
CA GLU A 50 -3.05 -15.82 5.07
C GLU A 50 -3.18 -16.12 6.57
N THR A 51 -2.71 -17.28 7.02
CA THR A 51 -2.89 -17.75 8.40
C THR A 51 -1.88 -17.18 9.39
N ASP A 52 -0.67 -16.82 8.94
CA ASP A 52 0.36 -16.20 9.77
C ASP A 52 0.65 -14.76 9.33
N ALA A 53 -0.36 -13.91 9.54
CA ALA A 53 -0.24 -12.47 9.26
C ALA A 53 0.87 -11.79 10.08
N GLY A 54 1.15 -12.29 11.30
CA GLY A 54 2.17 -11.72 12.17
C GLY A 54 3.58 -11.87 11.60
N THR A 55 3.96 -13.10 11.22
CA THR A 55 5.25 -13.35 10.57
C THR A 55 5.34 -12.64 9.23
N ARG A 56 4.28 -12.69 8.41
CA ARG A 56 4.23 -11.99 7.11
C ARG A 56 4.50 -10.50 7.26
N ASP A 57 3.82 -9.82 8.19
CA ASP A 57 3.94 -8.38 8.34
C ASP A 57 5.30 -7.98 8.95
N MET A 58 5.86 -8.84 9.81
CA MET A 58 7.23 -8.68 10.30
C MET A 58 8.26 -8.79 9.16
N GLU A 59 8.14 -9.82 8.33
CA GLU A 59 9.00 -10.00 7.17
C GLU A 59 8.88 -8.84 6.17
N ARG A 60 7.66 -8.36 5.88
CA ARG A 60 7.45 -7.18 5.03
C ARG A 60 8.18 -5.95 5.55
N LYS A 61 8.09 -5.69 6.87
CA LYS A 61 8.81 -4.56 7.49
C LYS A 61 10.33 -4.69 7.35
N ARG A 62 10.85 -5.91 7.43
CA ARG A 62 12.28 -6.16 7.25
C ARG A 62 12.72 -5.91 5.80
N VAL A 63 11.98 -6.42 4.82
CA VAL A 63 12.22 -6.13 3.40
C VAL A 63 12.22 -4.62 3.14
N TYR A 64 11.24 -3.89 3.68
CA TYR A 64 11.16 -2.44 3.52
C TYR A 64 12.38 -1.70 4.07
N LYS A 65 12.87 -2.10 5.25
CA LYS A 65 14.09 -1.54 5.84
C LYS A 65 15.35 -1.88 5.05
N GLU A 66 15.39 -3.06 4.43
CA GLU A 66 16.53 -3.49 3.62
C GLU A 66 16.58 -2.75 2.27
N LEU A 67 15.41 -2.53 1.63
CA LEU A 67 15.34 -2.00 0.28
C LEU A 67 15.21 -0.47 0.20
N PHE A 68 14.62 0.17 1.22
CA PHE A 68 14.33 1.60 1.17
C PHE A 68 14.96 2.35 2.35
N PRO A 69 15.45 3.58 2.12
CA PRO A 69 15.88 4.45 3.21
C PRO A 69 14.73 4.76 4.18
N ASP A 70 15.02 4.78 5.48
CA ASP A 70 14.04 5.08 6.54
C ASP A 70 13.29 6.40 6.31
N ARG A 71 13.94 7.40 5.69
CA ARG A 71 13.32 8.69 5.37
C ARG A 71 12.16 8.55 4.39
N MET A 72 12.29 7.70 3.37
CA MET A 72 11.23 7.46 2.38
C MET A 72 10.08 6.67 3.00
N MET A 73 10.39 5.67 3.83
CA MET A 73 9.38 4.79 4.42
C MET A 73 8.36 5.56 5.27
N LYS A 74 8.77 6.66 5.92
CA LYS A 74 7.87 7.55 6.66
C LYS A 74 6.74 8.10 5.81
N ASP A 75 7.03 8.49 4.57
CA ASP A 75 6.02 9.01 3.65
C ASP A 75 5.08 7.90 3.18
N TYR A 76 5.61 6.73 2.82
CA TYR A 76 4.80 5.58 2.41
C TYR A 76 3.88 5.07 3.52
N ILE A 77 4.37 4.94 4.77
CA ILE A 77 3.54 4.55 5.92
C ILE A 77 2.42 5.58 6.16
N ARG A 78 2.71 6.87 5.98
CA ARG A 78 1.68 7.91 6.11
C ARG A 78 0.62 7.79 5.02
N LEU A 79 1.03 7.44 3.79
CA LEU A 79 0.15 7.34 2.63
C LEU A 79 -0.56 5.99 2.49
N GLU A 80 -0.08 4.91 3.12
CA GLU A 80 -0.66 3.56 3.07
C GLU A 80 -2.14 3.53 3.41
N LYS A 81 -2.58 4.41 4.32
CA LYS A 81 -3.97 4.49 4.79
C LYS A 81 -4.82 5.49 4.01
N VAL A 82 -4.26 6.10 2.97
CA VAL A 82 -4.88 7.19 2.23
C VAL A 82 -5.36 6.67 0.88
N GLU A 83 -6.29 5.73 0.90
CA GLU A 83 -7.12 5.45 -0.28
C GLU A 83 -8.33 6.39 -0.23
N SER A 84 -8.16 7.58 -0.81
CA SER A 84 -9.24 8.57 -0.88
C SER A 84 -9.24 9.28 -2.23
N PRO A 85 -10.40 9.37 -2.91
CA PRO A 85 -10.56 10.21 -4.10
C PRO A 85 -10.19 11.68 -3.85
N LEU A 86 -10.23 12.14 -2.59
CA LEU A 86 -9.85 13.51 -2.23
C LEU A 86 -8.36 13.80 -2.50
N LEU A 87 -7.50 12.78 -2.53
CA LEU A 87 -6.09 12.95 -2.86
C LEU A 87 -5.89 13.56 -4.23
N GLU A 88 -6.70 13.17 -5.22
CA GLU A 88 -6.62 13.69 -6.59
C GLU A 88 -6.91 15.19 -6.66
N LEU A 89 -7.67 15.72 -5.70
CA LEU A 89 -8.07 17.12 -5.63
C LEU A 89 -7.06 18.00 -4.88
N ILE A 90 -6.11 17.41 -4.13
CA ILE A 90 -5.15 18.17 -3.31
C ILE A 90 -4.34 19.19 -4.14
N PRO A 91 -3.79 18.85 -5.33
CA PRO A 91 -3.04 19.81 -6.12
C PRO A 91 -3.87 21.04 -6.49
N GLU A 92 -5.14 20.86 -6.84
CA GLU A 92 -6.06 21.94 -7.19
C GLU A 92 -6.43 22.80 -5.98
N LEU A 93 -6.71 22.17 -4.83
CA LEU A 93 -7.02 22.86 -3.59
C LEU A 93 -5.84 23.73 -3.11
N ASN A 94 -4.61 23.27 -3.33
CA ASN A 94 -3.39 23.96 -2.94
C ASN A 94 -3.03 25.15 -3.85
N LYS A 95 -3.66 25.31 -5.03
CA LYS A 95 -3.42 26.47 -5.90
C LYS A 95 -3.85 27.79 -5.27
N THR A 96 -4.71 27.75 -4.26
CA THR A 96 -5.16 28.95 -3.55
C THR A 96 -4.90 28.83 -2.05
N ALA A 97 -4.52 29.96 -1.43
CA ALA A 97 -4.17 29.99 -0.02
C ALA A 97 -5.35 29.69 0.92
N GLY A 98 -6.60 29.89 0.46
CA GLY A 98 -7.80 29.77 1.31
C GLY A 98 -8.70 28.57 1.02
N LEU A 99 -8.71 28.04 -0.21
CA LEU A 99 -9.66 26.99 -0.59
C LEU A 99 -9.38 25.68 0.14
N HIS A 100 -8.11 25.27 0.27
CA HIS A 100 -7.75 24.07 1.02
C HIS A 100 -8.21 24.15 2.49
N GLN A 101 -8.11 25.32 3.12
CA GLN A 101 -8.61 25.54 4.49
C GLN A 101 -10.13 25.49 4.58
N MET A 102 -10.83 26.07 3.61
CA MET A 102 -12.29 26.01 3.55
C MET A 102 -12.78 24.58 3.32
N ALA A 103 -12.18 23.86 2.38
CA ALA A 103 -12.46 22.45 2.10
C ALA A 103 -12.22 21.59 3.34
N TYR A 104 -11.11 21.79 4.06
CA TYR A 104 -10.82 21.12 5.32
C TYR A 104 -11.95 21.34 6.35
N LYS A 105 -12.36 22.59 6.57
CA LYS A 105 -13.46 22.92 7.51
C LYS A 105 -14.77 22.24 7.12
N LEU A 106 -15.11 22.24 5.82
CA LEU A 106 -16.32 21.58 5.31
C LEU A 106 -16.28 20.06 5.54
N VAL A 107 -15.15 19.41 5.23
CA VAL A 107 -14.97 17.97 5.46
C VAL A 107 -15.09 17.65 6.96
N CYS A 108 -14.46 18.43 7.83
CA CYS A 108 -14.60 18.26 9.28
C CYS A 108 -16.07 18.39 9.74
N ALA A 109 -16.81 19.36 9.21
CA ALA A 109 -18.23 19.53 9.52
C ALA A 109 -19.06 18.33 9.06
N LEU A 110 -18.83 17.83 7.83
CA LEU A 110 -19.50 16.64 7.30
C LEU A 110 -19.21 15.39 8.16
N LEU A 111 -17.96 15.16 8.55
CA LEU A 111 -17.58 14.05 9.42
C LEU A 111 -18.24 14.16 10.80
N TRP A 112 -18.33 15.37 11.36
CA TRP A 112 -19.00 15.63 12.63
C TRP A 112 -20.51 15.31 12.54
N VAL A 113 -21.19 15.80 11.50
CA VAL A 113 -22.62 15.54 11.26
C VAL A 113 -22.86 14.05 11.07
N HIS A 114 -22.06 13.39 10.22
CA HIS A 114 -22.17 11.95 10.00
C HIS A 114 -21.97 11.15 11.29
N GLY A 115 -20.99 11.53 12.12
CA GLY A 115 -20.76 10.91 13.43
C GLY A 115 -21.88 11.15 14.46
N LYS A 116 -22.69 12.20 14.30
CA LYS A 116 -23.89 12.44 15.11
C LYS A 116 -25.05 11.56 14.64
N ILE A 117 -25.31 11.52 13.33
CA ILE A 117 -26.39 10.71 12.73
C ILE A 117 -26.19 9.22 13.06
N LYS A 118 -24.95 8.70 12.92
CA LYS A 118 -24.64 7.31 13.26
C LYS A 118 -24.89 6.98 14.74
N ARG A 119 -24.63 7.93 15.65
CA ARG A 119 -24.89 7.75 17.10
C ARG A 119 -26.37 7.77 17.46
N VAL A 120 -27.19 8.52 16.71
CA VAL A 120 -28.65 8.55 16.89
C VAL A 120 -29.30 7.26 16.38
N ARG A 121 -28.76 6.65 15.31
CA ARG A 121 -29.32 5.44 14.68
C ARG A 121 -28.97 4.12 15.40
N VAL A 122 -28.03 4.16 16.33
CA VAL A 122 -27.56 2.99 17.12
C VAL A 122 -28.19 2.97 18.52
N LYS A 123 -29.00 3.99 18.86
CA LYS A 123 -29.90 3.97 20.01
C LYS A 123 -31.31 3.62 19.54
#